data_AF-A0A3R9UMA0-F1
#
_entry.id   AF-A0A3R9UMA0-F1
#
_cell.length_a   1.000
_cell.length_b   1.000
_cell.length_c   1.000
_cell.angle_alpha   90.00
_cell.angle_beta   90.00
_cell.angle_gamma   90.00
#
_symmetry.space_group_name_H-M   'P 1'
#
loop_
_entity.id
_entity.type
_entity.pdbx_description
1 polymer ?
#
loop_
_entity_poly.entity_id
_entity_poly.type
_entity_poly.pdbx_seq_one_letter_code
_entity_poly.pdbx_strand_id
1 'polypeptide(L)'
;MTPSVRPQSLRSPEPSRRVLLTTGSSDAHTWNLVHLQLFLEEHGHSVLNLGPCVPEELLVDTARMTRPDLVVLSSVNGHGHQDGLRAARALRGDRATRSVPMVIGGLLGISPEGAATRTAELLDAGFDEVYADGTPPTALLRRLGELGGACTGRAAA
;
A
#
# COMPACT_ATOMS: atom_id res chain seq x y z
N MET A 1 -29.88 -35.12 -24.31
CA MET A 1 -28.54 -35.06 -23.70
C MET A 1 -28.21 -33.60 -23.42
N THR A 2 -28.46 -33.12 -22.21
CA THR A 2 -28.08 -31.78 -21.75
C THR A 2 -26.71 -31.87 -21.07
N PRO A 3 -25.72 -31.03 -21.43
CA PRO A 3 -24.41 -31.07 -20.80
C PRO A 3 -24.53 -30.53 -19.36
N SER A 4 -24.12 -31.37 -18.41
CA SER A 4 -23.97 -30.99 -17.00
C SER A 4 -22.78 -30.02 -16.88
N VAL A 5 -23.08 -28.74 -16.72
CA VAL A 5 -22.09 -27.74 -16.33
C VAL A 5 -21.80 -27.97 -14.84
N ARG A 6 -20.64 -28.55 -14.53
CA ARG A 6 -20.15 -28.58 -13.15
C ARG A 6 -19.89 -27.14 -12.71
N PRO A 7 -20.40 -26.69 -11.56
CA PRO A 7 -20.00 -25.41 -11.01
C PRO A 7 -18.48 -25.43 -10.80
N GLN A 8 -17.80 -24.45 -11.39
CA GLN A 8 -16.37 -24.25 -11.15
C GLN A 8 -16.20 -24.03 -9.64
N SER A 9 -15.29 -24.79 -9.03
CA SER A 9 -14.90 -24.64 -7.63
C SER A 9 -14.67 -23.17 -7.33
N LEU A 10 -15.49 -22.59 -6.45
CA LEU A 10 -15.22 -21.27 -5.87
C LEU A 10 -13.81 -21.38 -5.26
N ARG A 11 -12.87 -20.63 -5.83
CA ARG A 11 -11.50 -20.55 -5.28
C ARG A 11 -11.65 -20.24 -3.79
N SER A 12 -10.94 -20.98 -2.94
CA SER A 12 -10.87 -20.63 -1.53
C SER A 12 -10.52 -19.14 -1.43
N PRO A 13 -11.25 -18.34 -0.63
CA PRO A 13 -10.95 -16.92 -0.55
C PRO A 13 -9.51 -16.76 -0.10
N GLU A 14 -8.71 -16.08 -0.92
CA GLU A 14 -7.38 -15.63 -0.52
C GLU A 14 -7.52 -14.90 0.82
N PRO A 15 -6.58 -15.07 1.75
CA PRO A 15 -6.72 -14.52 3.08
C PRO A 15 -6.82 -12.99 3.02
N SER A 16 -7.88 -12.44 3.61
CA SER A 16 -8.08 -11.00 3.71
C SER A 16 -6.87 -10.34 4.40
N ARG A 17 -6.46 -9.19 3.87
CA ARG A 17 -5.29 -8.42 4.30
C ARG A 17 -5.75 -7.05 4.79
N ARG A 18 -5.08 -6.52 5.81
CA ARG A 18 -5.32 -5.17 6.33
C ARG A 18 -4.31 -4.20 5.71
N VAL A 19 -4.80 -3.28 4.92
CA VAL A 19 -3.99 -2.28 4.21
C VAL A 19 -4.18 -0.93 4.87
N LEU A 20 -3.08 -0.28 5.23
CA LEU A 20 -3.08 1.13 5.63
C LEU A 20 -2.74 1.96 4.40
N LEU A 21 -3.67 2.79 3.94
CA LEU A 21 -3.57 3.56 2.71
C LEU A 21 -3.53 5.07 3.01
N THR A 22 -2.60 5.79 2.41
CA THR A 22 -2.51 7.25 2.56
C THR A 22 -1.66 7.89 1.45
N THR A 23 -1.65 9.22 1.39
CA THR A 23 -0.62 9.98 0.66
C THR A 23 0.45 10.53 1.61
N GLY A 24 1.49 11.13 1.04
CA GLY A 24 2.48 11.90 1.80
C GLY A 24 1.95 13.21 2.37
N SER A 25 2.66 13.79 3.33
CA SER A 25 2.25 15.01 4.04
C SER A 25 2.04 16.23 3.14
N SER A 26 2.64 16.25 1.94
CA SER A 26 2.51 17.36 0.98
C SER A 26 1.46 17.12 -0.11
N ASP A 27 0.83 15.95 -0.12
CA ASP A 27 -0.02 15.51 -1.23
C ASP A 27 -1.51 15.52 -0.86
N ALA A 28 -2.23 16.53 -1.36
CA ALA A 28 -3.65 16.76 -1.09
C ALA A 28 -4.61 15.94 -1.98
N HIS A 29 -4.08 15.09 -2.88
CA HIS A 29 -4.94 14.35 -3.80
C HIS A 29 -5.66 13.19 -3.10
N THR A 30 -6.95 13.05 -3.42
CA THR A 30 -7.83 12.09 -2.76
C THR A 30 -8.36 11.02 -3.69
N TRP A 31 -8.48 11.30 -4.99
CA TRP A 31 -9.13 10.38 -5.93
C TRP A 31 -8.34 9.07 -6.10
N ASN A 32 -7.01 9.15 -6.13
CA ASN A 32 -6.11 8.00 -6.10
C ASN A 32 -6.38 7.10 -4.88
N LEU A 33 -6.60 7.70 -3.70
CA LEU A 33 -6.89 6.95 -2.48
C LEU A 33 -8.27 6.27 -2.54
N VAL A 34 -9.31 6.99 -2.97
CA VAL A 34 -10.66 6.42 -3.13
C VAL A 34 -10.64 5.27 -4.14
N HIS A 35 -9.97 5.45 -5.27
CA HIS A 35 -9.84 4.43 -6.29
C HIS A 35 -9.14 3.17 -5.77
N LEU A 36 -7.99 3.32 -5.11
CA LEU A 36 -7.24 2.19 -4.56
C LEU A 36 -7.99 1.49 -3.42
N GLN A 37 -8.71 2.24 -2.59
CA GLN A 37 -9.56 1.68 -1.54
C GLN A 37 -10.65 0.78 -2.14
N LEU A 38 -11.47 1.32 -3.05
CA LEU A 38 -12.54 0.55 -3.70
C LEU A 38 -11.98 -0.69 -4.39
N PHE A 39 -10.89 -0.54 -5.13
CA PHE A 39 -10.24 -1.64 -5.82
C PHE A 39 -9.80 -2.75 -4.86
N LEU A 40 -9.13 -2.43 -3.75
CA LEU A 40 -8.67 -3.42 -2.77
C LEU A 40 -9.82 -4.08 -2.01
N GLU A 41 -10.85 -3.31 -1.66
CA GLU A 41 -12.04 -3.81 -0.96
C GLU A 41 -12.87 -4.75 -1.84
N GLU A 42 -13.02 -4.44 -3.14
CA GLU A 42 -13.66 -5.32 -4.12
C GLU A 42 -12.93 -6.68 -4.26
N HIS A 43 -11.64 -6.72 -3.94
CA HIS A 43 -10.82 -7.95 -3.93
C HIS A 43 -10.74 -8.62 -2.54
N GLY A 44 -11.57 -8.18 -1.58
CA GLY A 44 -11.72 -8.84 -0.28
C GLY A 44 -10.70 -8.43 0.79
N HIS A 45 -9.93 -7.36 0.56
CA HIS A 45 -9.04 -6.79 1.57
C HIS A 45 -9.74 -5.72 2.41
N SER A 46 -9.27 -5.53 3.65
CA SER A 46 -9.73 -4.45 4.53
C SER A 46 -8.79 -3.27 4.40
N VAL A 47 -9.32 -2.09 4.09
CA VAL A 47 -8.53 -0.88 3.90
C VAL A 47 -8.85 0.13 4.99
N LEU A 48 -7.83 0.56 5.73
CA LEU A 48 -7.89 1.77 6.53
C LEU A 48 -7.25 2.90 5.73
N ASN A 49 -8.09 3.78 5.19
CA ASN A 49 -7.65 4.95 4.43
C ASN A 49 -7.53 6.16 5.36
N LEU A 50 -6.30 6.62 5.61
CA LEU A 50 -6.05 7.80 6.46
C LEU A 50 -6.33 9.13 5.73
N GLY A 51 -6.59 9.08 4.43
CA GLY A 51 -6.76 10.27 3.61
C GLY A 51 -5.44 10.91 3.22
N PRO A 52 -5.50 12.14 2.68
CA PRO A 52 -4.35 12.85 2.14
C PRO A 52 -3.60 13.64 3.22
N CYS A 53 -2.43 14.19 2.86
CA CYS A 53 -1.64 15.10 3.69
C CYS A 53 -1.30 14.55 5.09
N VAL A 54 -1.07 13.25 5.21
CA VAL A 54 -0.86 12.61 6.52
C VAL A 54 0.54 12.89 7.06
N PRO A 55 0.66 13.45 8.27
CA PRO A 55 1.95 13.60 8.96
C PRO A 55 2.55 12.25 9.34
N GLU A 56 3.88 12.15 9.39
CA GLU A 56 4.57 10.90 9.68
C GLU A 56 4.23 10.33 11.08
N GLU A 57 3.98 11.19 12.07
CA GLU A 57 3.56 10.78 13.41
C GLU A 57 2.23 10.01 13.40
N LEU A 58 1.22 10.55 12.70
CA LEU A 58 -0.09 9.90 12.57
C LEU A 58 0.00 8.58 11.81
N LEU A 59 0.86 8.52 10.78
CA LEU A 59 1.13 7.29 10.04
C LEU A 59 1.71 6.20 10.96
N VAL A 60 2.73 6.55 11.75
CA VAL A 60 3.38 5.61 12.68
C VAL A 60 2.42 5.15 13.77
N ASP A 61 1.68 6.07 14.39
CA ASP A 61 0.75 5.72 15.48
C ASP A 61 -0.39 4.84 14.99
N THR A 62 -0.94 5.14 13.82
CA THR A 62 -1.98 4.30 13.23
C THR A 62 -1.42 2.92 12.88
N ALA A 63 -0.24 2.85 12.25
CA ALA A 63 0.39 1.57 11.93
C ALA A 63 0.71 0.75 13.20
N ARG A 64 1.12 1.39 14.29
CA ARG A 64 1.34 0.76 15.59
C ARG A 64 0.06 0.15 16.17
N MET A 65 -1.03 0.91 16.14
CA MET A 65 -2.33 0.52 16.69
C MET A 65 -2.98 -0.61 15.88
N THR A 66 -2.97 -0.48 14.56
CA THR A 66 -3.72 -1.36 13.66
C THR A 66 -2.91 -2.57 13.20
N ARG A 67 -1.57 -2.48 13.24
CA ARG A 67 -0.63 -3.51 12.77
C ARG A 67 -1.03 -4.01 11.37
N PRO A 68 -1.04 -3.14 10.35
CA PRO A 68 -1.46 -3.52 9.01
C PRO A 68 -0.51 -4.57 8.43
N ASP A 69 -1.00 -5.35 7.49
CA ASP A 69 -0.19 -6.32 6.75
C ASP A 69 0.61 -5.62 5.64
N LEU A 70 0.13 -4.45 5.17
CA LEU A 70 0.80 -3.60 4.19
C LEU A 70 0.49 -2.12 4.42
N VAL A 71 1.50 -1.26 4.32
CA VAL A 71 1.34 0.19 4.16
C VAL A 71 1.49 0.56 2.68
N VAL A 72 0.54 1.33 2.15
CA VAL A 72 0.56 1.82 0.77
C VAL A 72 0.60 3.34 0.79
N LEU A 73 1.70 3.90 0.29
CA LEU A 73 1.84 5.34 0.08
C LEU A 73 1.54 5.67 -1.39
N SER A 74 0.43 6.34 -1.65
CA SER A 74 0.09 6.81 -3.00
C SER A 74 0.48 8.26 -3.16
N SER A 75 1.29 8.58 -4.17
CA SER A 75 1.68 9.96 -4.45
C SER A 75 1.40 10.31 -5.90
N VAL A 76 0.81 11.47 -6.14
CA VAL A 76 0.55 11.99 -7.50
C VAL A 76 0.92 13.47 -7.63
N ASN A 77 1.37 14.13 -6.55
CA ASN A 77 1.79 15.53 -6.57
C ASN A 77 3.22 15.77 -7.10
N GLY A 78 3.98 14.72 -7.41
CA GLY A 78 5.37 14.83 -7.88
C GLY A 78 6.43 14.95 -6.79
N HIS A 79 6.03 14.91 -5.51
CA HIS A 79 6.95 14.93 -4.36
C HIS A 79 7.05 13.56 -3.66
N GLY A 80 6.54 12.49 -4.29
CA GLY A 80 6.49 11.16 -3.69
C GLY A 80 7.84 10.64 -3.20
N HIS A 81 8.95 11.03 -3.85
CA HIS A 81 10.28 10.71 -3.35
C HIS A 81 10.58 11.34 -1.99
N GLN A 82 10.38 12.64 -1.84
CA GLN A 82 10.70 13.35 -0.60
C GLN A 82 9.79 12.91 0.54
N ASP A 83 8.49 12.81 0.27
CA ASP A 83 7.49 12.36 1.25
C ASP A 83 7.71 10.89 1.62
N GLY A 84 8.03 10.04 0.63
CA GLY A 84 8.36 8.64 0.82
C GLY A 84 9.57 8.44 1.74
N LEU A 85 10.66 9.18 1.52
CA LEU A 85 11.84 9.11 2.38
C LEU A 85 11.54 9.49 3.84
N ARG A 86 10.67 10.48 4.08
CA ARG A 86 10.25 10.85 5.44
C ARG A 86 9.40 9.75 6.08
N ALA A 87 8.41 9.24 5.36
CA ALA A 87 7.55 8.14 5.81
C ALA A 87 8.36 6.87 6.14
N ALA A 88 9.31 6.50 5.28
CA ALA A 88 10.18 5.34 5.48
C ALA A 88 11.05 5.51 6.73
N ARG A 89 11.70 6.66 6.90
CA ARG A 89 12.49 6.94 8.11
C ARG A 89 11.66 6.85 9.38
N ALA A 90 10.43 7.38 9.37
CA ALA A 90 9.54 7.34 10.52
C ALA A 90 9.09 5.91 10.87
N LEU A 91 8.60 5.14 9.88
CA LEU A 91 8.16 3.76 10.08
C LEU A 91 9.33 2.83 10.45
N ARG A 92 10.50 2.98 9.82
CA ARG A 92 11.67 2.15 10.12
C ARG A 92 12.35 2.53 11.43
N GLY A 93 12.19 3.78 11.88
CA GLY A 93 12.68 4.27 13.17
C GLY A 93 11.91 3.72 14.39
N ASP A 94 10.65 3.32 14.22
CA ASP A 94 9.84 2.77 15.30
C ASP A 94 9.91 1.24 15.41
N ARG A 95 10.16 0.72 16.61
CA ARG A 95 10.33 -0.72 16.85
C ARG A 95 9.09 -1.55 16.48
N ALA A 96 7.88 -1.00 16.65
CA ALA A 96 6.64 -1.71 16.40
C ALA A 96 6.25 -1.75 14.92
N THR A 97 6.72 -0.79 14.11
CA THR A 97 6.35 -0.67 12.70
C THR A 97 7.50 -0.93 11.72
N ARG A 98 8.76 -1.00 12.18
CA ARG A 98 9.94 -1.21 11.31
C ARG A 98 9.94 -2.45 10.43
N SER A 99 9.15 -3.46 10.77
CA SER A 99 9.02 -4.70 10.01
C SER A 99 7.73 -4.78 9.19
N VAL A 100 6.88 -3.75 9.24
CA VAL A 100 5.64 -3.71 8.47
C VAL A 100 6.01 -3.50 6.99
N PRO A 101 5.54 -4.37 6.08
CA PRO A 101 5.76 -4.19 4.66
C PRO A 101 5.19 -2.85 4.18
N MET A 102 5.91 -2.16 3.31
CA MET A 102 5.48 -0.88 2.77
C MET A 102 5.82 -0.73 1.29
N VAL A 103 4.91 -0.15 0.53
CA VAL A 103 5.09 0.15 -0.89
C VAL A 103 4.70 1.59 -1.18
N ILE A 104 5.28 2.14 -2.25
CA ILE A 104 4.96 3.49 -2.73
C ILE A 104 4.74 3.46 -4.23
N GLY A 105 3.81 4.28 -4.73
CA GLY A 105 3.54 4.37 -6.17
C GLY A 105 2.96 5.69 -6.63
N GLY A 106 3.03 5.89 -7.95
CA GLY A 106 2.53 7.07 -8.66
C GLY A 106 3.66 8.02 -9.07
N LEU A 107 3.47 9.32 -8.92
CA LEU A 107 4.40 10.35 -9.39
C LEU A 107 5.45 10.69 -8.33
N LEU A 108 6.60 10.03 -8.41
CA LEU A 108 7.70 10.16 -7.44
C LEU A 108 8.61 11.37 -7.69
N GLY A 109 8.42 12.06 -8.81
CA GLY A 109 9.20 13.23 -9.22
C GLY A 109 8.49 13.93 -10.38
N ILE A 110 8.73 15.22 -10.55
CA ILE A 110 8.12 16.03 -11.63
C ILE A 110 8.80 15.84 -13.00
N SER A 111 9.90 15.10 -13.06
CA SER A 111 10.69 14.88 -14.28
C SER A 111 11.16 13.43 -14.38
N PRO A 112 11.25 12.85 -15.58
CA PRO A 112 11.76 11.48 -15.76
C PRO A 112 13.23 11.32 -15.34
N GLU A 113 14.04 12.38 -15.44
CA GLU A 113 15.44 12.38 -15.07
C GLU A 113 15.61 11.99 -13.60
N GLY A 114 16.50 11.03 -13.33
CA GLY A 114 16.75 10.53 -11.97
C GLY A 114 15.69 9.59 -11.41
N ALA A 115 14.74 9.10 -12.22
CA ALA A 115 13.72 8.15 -11.75
C ALA A 115 14.35 6.89 -11.14
N ALA A 116 15.35 6.30 -11.80
CA ALA A 116 16.05 5.12 -11.28
C ALA A 116 16.75 5.40 -9.94
N THR A 117 17.36 6.59 -9.79
CA THR A 117 17.99 7.02 -8.53
C THR A 117 16.96 7.16 -7.42
N ARG A 118 15.84 7.85 -7.67
CA ARG A 118 14.75 7.98 -6.69
C ARG A 118 14.18 6.63 -6.26
N THR A 119 14.02 5.71 -7.21
CA THR A 119 13.58 4.33 -6.92
C THR A 119 14.58 3.62 -6.01
N ALA A 120 15.88 3.68 -6.33
CA ALA A 120 16.92 3.07 -5.51
C ALA A 120 16.95 3.66 -4.09
N GLU A 121 16.89 4.98 -3.96
CA GLU A 121 16.88 5.66 -2.66
C GLU A 121 15.66 5.29 -1.80
N LEU A 122 14.48 5.09 -2.41
CA LEU A 122 13.28 4.64 -1.70
C LEU A 122 13.40 3.18 -1.23
N LEU A 123 13.95 2.30 -2.08
CA LEU A 123 14.21 0.90 -1.70
C LEU A 123 15.23 0.85 -0.54
N ASP A 124 16.32 1.59 -0.64
CA ASP A 124 17.35 1.69 0.41
C ASP A 124 16.80 2.29 1.71
N ALA A 125 15.83 3.19 1.63
CA ALA A 125 15.13 3.73 2.79
C ALA A 125 14.19 2.71 3.48
N GLY A 126 13.91 1.59 2.82
CA GLY A 126 13.19 0.45 3.39
C GLY A 126 11.81 0.19 2.78
N PHE A 127 11.47 0.79 1.64
CA PHE A 127 10.32 0.31 0.86
C PHE A 127 10.60 -1.07 0.28
N ASP A 128 9.60 -1.95 0.32
CA ASP A 128 9.70 -3.29 -0.24
C ASP A 128 9.55 -3.27 -1.77
N GLU A 129 8.68 -2.41 -2.28
CA GLU A 129 8.50 -2.18 -3.71
C GLU A 129 8.16 -0.71 -4.00
N VAL A 130 8.61 -0.23 -5.16
CA VAL A 130 8.39 1.12 -5.66
C VAL A 130 7.78 1.01 -7.05
N TYR A 131 6.58 1.56 -7.23
CA TYR A 131 5.84 1.50 -8.48
C TYR A 131 5.96 2.81 -9.25
N ALA A 132 6.36 2.72 -10.51
CA ALA A 132 6.42 3.87 -11.41
C ALA A 132 5.00 4.38 -11.73
N ASP A 133 4.91 5.62 -12.21
CA ASP A 133 3.67 6.18 -12.74
C ASP A 133 3.11 5.29 -13.87
N GLY A 134 1.79 5.16 -13.92
CA GLY A 134 1.07 4.27 -14.84
C GLY A 134 1.07 2.78 -14.46
N THR A 135 1.69 2.38 -13.34
CA THR A 135 1.59 0.99 -12.85
C THR A 135 0.14 0.66 -12.48
N PRO A 136 -0.44 -0.45 -12.96
CA PRO A 136 -1.82 -0.81 -12.65
C PRO A 136 -1.98 -1.24 -11.18
N PRO A 137 -3.15 -0.98 -10.55
CA PRO A 137 -3.42 -1.38 -9.16
C PRO A 137 -3.30 -2.88 -8.89
N THR A 138 -3.40 -3.73 -9.93
CA THR A 138 -3.19 -5.18 -9.83
C THR A 138 -1.81 -5.57 -9.30
N ALA A 139 -0.81 -4.69 -9.40
CA ALA A 139 0.49 -4.88 -8.76
C ALA A 139 0.37 -4.99 -7.22
N LEU A 140 -0.57 -4.27 -6.60
CA LEU A 140 -0.83 -4.38 -5.15
C LEU A 140 -1.40 -5.76 -4.79
N LEU A 141 -2.28 -6.32 -5.63
CA LEU A 141 -2.82 -7.67 -5.39
C LEU A 141 -1.72 -8.73 -5.43
N ARG A 142 -0.80 -8.62 -6.41
CA ARG A 142 0.38 -9.48 -6.48
C ARG A 142 1.20 -9.35 -5.19
N ARG A 143 1.50 -8.13 -4.76
CA ARG A 143 2.27 -7.90 -3.53
C ARG A 143 1.60 -8.51 -2.30
N LEU A 144 0.28 -8.34 -2.16
CA LEU A 144 -0.51 -8.90 -1.05
C LEU A 144 -0.52 -10.43 -1.05
N GLY A 145 -0.51 -11.07 -2.22
CA GLY A 145 -0.40 -12.52 -2.37
C GLY A 145 0.98 -13.09 -2.00
N GLU A 146 2.05 -12.29 -2.13
CA GLU A 146 3.41 -12.68 -1.78
C GLU A 146 3.70 -12.55 -0.27
N LEU A 147 2.87 -11.81 0.47
CA LEU A 147 3.04 -11.68 1.92
C LEU A 147 2.83 -13.02 2.62
N GLY A 148 3.82 -13.48 3.39
CA GLY A 148 3.69 -14.69 4.20
C GLY A 148 2.64 -14.53 5.31
N GLY A 149 1.86 -15.60 5.57
CA GLY A 149 0.90 -15.68 6.67
C GLY A 149 -0.47 -15.04 6.36
N ALA A 150 -1.53 -15.84 6.40
CA ALA A 150 -2.92 -15.37 6.33
C ALA A 150 -3.36 -14.69 7.65
N CYS A 151 -4.32 -13.77 7.57
CA CYS A 151 -5.02 -13.29 8.77
C CYS A 151 -5.89 -14.43 9.33
N THR A 152 -5.41 -15.15 10.34
CA THR A 152 -6.27 -15.96 11.22
C THR A 152 -6.91 -15.02 12.24
N GLY A 153 -8.15 -14.62 11.97
CA GLY A 153 -9.15 -14.14 12.94
C GLY A 153 -8.67 -13.14 14.00
N ARG A 154 -8.75 -11.84 13.71
CA ARG A 154 -8.99 -10.81 14.74
C ARG A 154 -10.00 -9.82 14.17
N ALA A 155 -11.13 -9.68 14.88
CA ALA A 155 -12.27 -8.88 14.46
C ALA A 155 -11.86 -7.43 14.16
N ALA A 156 -12.52 -6.85 13.16
CA ALA A 156 -12.57 -5.40 12.97
C ALA A 156 -13.00 -4.76 14.31
N ALA A 157 -12.23 -3.77 14.76
CA ALA A 157 -12.65 -2.89 15.85
C ALA A 157 -13.70 -1.90 15.34
#